data_AF-A0AAW0B303-F1
#
_entry.id   AF-A0AAW0B303-F1
#
_cell.length_a   1.000
_cell.length_b   1.000
_cell.length_c   1.000
_cell.angle_alpha   90.00
_cell.angle_beta   90.00
_cell.angle_gamma   90.00
#
_symmetry.space_group_name_H-M   'P 1'
#
loop_
_entity.id
_entity.type
_entity.pdbx_description
1 polymer ?
#
loop_
_entity_poly.entity_id
_entity_poly.type
_entity_poly.pdbx_seq_one_letter_code
_entity_poly.pdbx_strand_id
1 'polypeptide(L)'
;MIPILLDSKFKPNDLDVYANEQGGEDMLAHMHDEEEFKSVKTIESSAASYTRILRIHWLVKEDHLVNLIIVPDDNPMVAIFHFHSTIVMNCLTGYGVFCAYPALTLNRKSISNTGVFHTDESRRRADTCYTKYISRGIEHQSHLRHHGRWAHHQCGTDKSCPATIRSMHDEESLWIGLPSVRGLHSYDVF
;
A
#
# COMPACT_ATOMS: atom_id res chain seq x y z
N MET A 1 7.08 4.26 -1.88
CA MET A 1 7.67 4.29 -0.51
C MET A 1 9.11 3.75 -0.52
N ILE A 2 9.39 2.61 -1.14
CA ILE A 2 10.73 1.98 -1.18
C ILE A 2 11.88 2.91 -1.64
N PRO A 3 11.76 3.70 -2.72
CA PRO A 3 12.85 4.60 -3.13
C PRO A 3 13.04 5.81 -2.20
N ILE A 4 12.03 6.12 -1.38
CA ILE A 4 12.05 7.17 -0.37
C ILE A 4 12.63 6.62 0.94
N LEU A 5 12.44 5.34 1.24
CA LEU A 5 13.11 4.65 2.36
C LEU A 5 14.63 4.56 2.17
N LEU A 6 15.13 4.75 0.95
CA LEU A 6 16.56 4.85 0.65
C LEU A 6 17.10 6.29 0.81
N ASP A 7 16.24 7.27 1.06
CA ASP A 7 16.65 8.64 1.36
C ASP A 7 16.87 8.76 2.88
N SER A 8 18.12 9.00 3.28
CA SER A 8 18.51 9.13 4.69
C SER A 8 17.84 10.31 5.40
N LYS A 9 17.14 11.20 4.68
CA LYS A 9 16.39 12.33 5.23
C LYS A 9 14.90 12.03 5.45
N PHE A 10 14.43 10.83 5.10
CA PHE A 10 13.04 10.46 5.32
C PHE A 10 12.72 10.32 6.81
N LYS A 11 11.75 11.11 7.28
CA LYS A 11 11.12 10.95 8.60
C LYS A 11 9.67 10.50 8.38
N PRO A 12 9.26 9.33 8.89
CA PRO A 12 7.86 8.92 8.81
C PRO A 12 7.02 9.85 9.68
N ASN A 13 5.87 10.29 9.15
CA ASN A 13 4.92 11.16 9.87
C ASN A 13 3.69 10.37 10.34
N ASP A 14 3.39 9.26 9.69
CA ASP A 14 2.25 8.38 9.92
C ASP A 14 2.62 6.93 9.60
N LEU A 15 1.86 5.99 10.16
CA LEU A 15 1.93 4.56 9.86
C LEU A 15 0.54 4.04 9.50
N ASP A 16 0.39 3.49 8.30
CA ASP A 16 -0.82 2.79 7.88
C ASP A 16 -0.64 1.29 8.11
N VAL A 17 -1.49 0.68 8.95
CA VAL A 17 -1.50 -0.75 9.23
C VAL A 17 -2.76 -1.35 8.64
N TYR A 18 -2.61 -2.39 7.82
CA TYR A 18 -3.72 -3.10 7.21
C TYR A 18 -3.92 -4.46 7.88
N ALA A 19 -5.14 -4.74 8.32
CA ALA A 19 -5.52 -6.01 8.92
C ALA A 19 -6.88 -6.48 8.41
N ASN A 20 -7.13 -7.79 8.45
CA ASN A 20 -8.48 -8.32 8.29
C ASN A 20 -9.34 -7.96 9.52
N GLU A 21 -10.62 -8.28 9.49
CA GLU A 21 -11.54 -7.90 10.57
C GLU A 21 -11.11 -8.43 11.94
N GLN A 22 -10.91 -9.74 12.08
CA GLN A 22 -10.52 -10.34 13.35
C GLN A 22 -9.19 -9.79 13.88
N GLY A 23 -8.13 -9.81 13.05
CA GLY A 23 -6.82 -9.32 13.46
C GLY A 23 -6.79 -7.80 13.70
N GLY A 24 -7.67 -7.06 13.03
CA GLY A 24 -7.87 -5.63 13.25
C GLY A 24 -8.49 -5.34 14.61
N GLU A 25 -9.55 -6.06 14.99
CA GLU A 25 -10.15 -5.93 16.32
C GLU A 25 -9.18 -6.31 17.44
N ASP A 26 -8.48 -7.44 17.28
CA ASP A 26 -7.49 -7.90 18.26
C ASP A 26 -6.35 -6.87 18.42
N MET A 27 -5.88 -6.29 17.31
CA MET A 27 -4.85 -5.25 17.32
C MET A 27 -5.36 -3.95 17.94
N LEU A 28 -6.61 -3.56 17.67
CA LEU A 28 -7.22 -2.36 18.24
C LEU A 28 -7.35 -2.47 19.76
N ALA A 29 -7.81 -3.62 20.25
CA ALA A 29 -7.89 -3.91 21.68
C ALA A 29 -6.50 -3.84 22.32
N HIS A 30 -5.50 -4.54 21.75
CA HIS A 30 -4.11 -4.49 22.23
C HIS A 30 -3.56 -3.05 22.25
N MET A 31 -3.80 -2.28 21.19
CA MET A 31 -3.33 -0.90 21.08
C MET A 31 -3.92 0.01 22.18
N HIS A 32 -5.16 -0.22 22.58
CA HIS A 32 -5.82 0.51 23.65
C HIS A 32 -5.38 0.05 25.03
N ASP A 33 -5.45 -1.26 25.28
CA ASP A 33 -5.35 -1.82 26.62
C ASP A 33 -3.90 -1.95 27.10
N GLU A 34 -2.97 -2.26 26.18
CA GLU A 34 -1.57 -2.55 26.51
C GLU A 34 -0.63 -1.43 26.06
N GLU A 35 -0.93 -0.77 24.94
CA GLU A 35 -0.06 0.25 24.35
C GLU A 35 -0.54 1.69 24.59
N GLU A 36 -1.66 1.90 25.29
CA GLU A 36 -2.19 3.22 25.67
C GLU A 36 -2.45 4.19 24.48
N PHE A 37 -2.67 3.68 23.27
CA PHE A 37 -3.09 4.52 22.14
C PHE A 37 -4.49 5.07 22.37
N LYS A 38 -4.75 6.29 21.87
CA LYS A 38 -6.06 6.94 21.94
C LYS A 38 -6.70 7.02 20.57
N SER A 39 -7.98 6.66 20.49
CA SER A 39 -8.79 6.82 19.27
C SER A 39 -9.16 8.29 19.09
N VAL A 40 -8.74 8.86 17.96
CA VAL A 40 -9.07 10.24 17.56
C VAL A 40 -10.28 10.26 16.64
N LYS A 41 -10.38 9.29 15.74
CA LYS A 41 -11.42 9.22 14.73
C LYS A 41 -11.61 7.79 14.26
N THR A 42 -12.87 7.40 14.08
CA THR A 42 -13.23 6.16 13.37
C THR A 42 -14.05 6.53 12.14
N ILE A 43 -13.70 5.96 11.00
CA ILE A 43 -14.47 6.07 9.77
C ILE A 43 -14.92 4.68 9.39
N GLU A 44 -16.22 4.48 9.33
CA GLU A 44 -16.80 3.31 8.68
C GLU A 44 -16.96 3.59 7.20
N SER A 45 -16.45 2.67 6.40
CA SER A 45 -16.60 2.70 4.96
C SER A 45 -18.01 2.24 4.62
N SER A 46 -18.68 2.95 3.73
CA SER A 46 -19.94 2.46 3.20
C SER A 46 -19.69 1.18 2.39
N ALA A 47 -20.65 0.25 2.39
CA ALA A 47 -20.58 -0.99 1.62
C ALA A 47 -20.36 -0.77 0.10
N ALA A 48 -20.51 0.47 -0.40
CA ALA A 48 -20.27 0.87 -1.78
C ALA A 48 -18.84 1.36 -2.07
N SER A 49 -17.92 1.34 -1.08
CA SER A 49 -16.55 1.82 -1.28
C SER A 49 -15.66 0.81 -1.98
N TYR A 50 -15.19 1.16 -3.18
CA TYR A 50 -14.27 0.37 -4.00
C TYR A 50 -12.86 0.23 -3.42
N THR A 51 -12.57 0.88 -2.29
CA THR A 51 -11.26 0.82 -1.63
C THR A 51 -11.01 -0.50 -0.91
N ARG A 52 -12.01 -1.40 -0.81
CA ARG A 52 -11.96 -2.64 -0.01
C ARG A 52 -11.52 -2.39 1.43
N ILE A 53 -11.99 -1.28 2.00
CA ILE A 53 -11.77 -0.92 3.39
C ILE A 53 -13.12 -1.02 4.07
N LEU A 54 -13.18 -1.65 5.25
CA LEU A 54 -14.35 -1.68 6.12
C LEU A 54 -14.32 -0.50 7.07
N ARG A 55 -13.22 -0.33 7.80
CA ARG A 55 -13.09 0.68 8.86
C ARG A 55 -11.68 1.24 8.90
N ILE A 56 -11.57 2.49 9.33
CA ILE A 56 -10.28 3.14 9.62
C ILE A 56 -10.34 3.73 11.02
N HIS A 57 -9.45 3.30 11.89
CA HIS A 57 -9.23 3.85 13.23
C HIS A 57 -7.97 4.71 13.21
N TRP A 58 -8.10 5.99 13.56
CA TRP A 58 -6.98 6.91 13.72
C TRP A 58 -6.58 6.90 15.18
N LEU A 59 -5.42 6.31 15.45
CA LEU A 59 -4.87 6.08 16.77
C LEU A 59 -3.67 6.98 16.99
N VAL A 60 -3.60 7.64 18.14
CA VAL A 60 -2.48 8.52 18.49
C VAL A 60 -1.87 8.11 19.81
N LYS A 61 -0.55 8.05 19.84
CA LYS A 61 0.27 7.94 21.05
C LYS A 61 1.39 8.98 20.93
N GLU A 62 1.42 9.92 21.87
CA GLU A 62 2.30 11.09 21.80
C GLU A 62 2.12 11.85 20.47
N ASP A 63 3.20 12.05 19.72
CA ASP A 63 3.22 12.71 18.41
C ASP A 63 3.13 11.72 17.23
N HIS A 64 2.80 10.46 17.48
CA HIS A 64 2.74 9.41 16.45
C HIS A 64 1.29 9.06 16.10
N LEU A 65 0.96 9.20 14.80
CA LEU A 65 -0.32 8.78 14.23
C LEU A 65 -0.20 7.41 13.58
N VAL A 66 -1.07 6.49 13.98
CA VAL A 66 -1.24 5.17 13.37
C VAL A 66 -2.66 5.06 12.84
N ASN A 67 -2.81 4.76 11.56
CA ASN A 67 -4.10 4.43 10.96
C ASN A 67 -4.22 2.91 10.90
N LEU A 68 -5.09 2.34 11.73
CA LEU A 68 -5.46 0.93 11.63
C LEU A 68 -6.62 0.80 10.63
N ILE A 69 -6.34 0.17 9.50
CA ILE A 69 -7.22 0.02 8.35
C ILE A 69 -7.69 -1.43 8.29
N ILE A 70 -8.95 -1.64 8.64
CA ILE A 70 -9.59 -2.94 8.63
C ILE A 70 -10.20 -3.18 7.26
N VAL A 71 -9.91 -4.32 6.65
CA VAL A 71 -10.41 -4.72 5.33
C VAL A 71 -11.29 -5.97 5.44
N PRO A 72 -12.20 -6.20 4.48
CA PRO A 72 -13.11 -7.34 4.53
C PRO A 72 -12.45 -8.65 4.09
N ASP A 73 -11.29 -8.58 3.46
CA ASP A 73 -10.56 -9.72 2.94
C ASP A 73 -9.74 -10.40 4.03
N ASP A 74 -9.73 -11.74 4.04
CA ASP A 74 -8.88 -12.53 4.93
C ASP A 74 -7.40 -12.14 4.81
N ASN A 75 -6.96 -11.81 3.59
CA ASN A 75 -5.64 -11.31 3.30
C ASN A 75 -5.65 -9.77 3.14
N PRO A 76 -5.09 -9.01 4.10
CA PRO A 76 -5.10 -7.55 4.05
C PRO A 76 -4.31 -6.96 2.89
N MET A 77 -3.40 -7.73 2.28
CA MET A 77 -2.61 -7.26 1.13
C MET A 77 -3.45 -7.02 -0.12
N VAL A 78 -4.67 -7.56 -0.21
CA VAL A 78 -5.57 -7.31 -1.34
C VAL A 78 -5.80 -5.80 -1.51
N ALA A 79 -5.97 -5.06 -0.41
CA ALA A 79 -6.19 -3.61 -0.44
C ALA A 79 -5.06 -2.82 -1.14
N ILE A 80 -3.83 -3.36 -1.13
CA ILE A 80 -2.67 -2.72 -1.78
C ILE A 80 -2.87 -2.63 -3.29
N PHE A 81 -3.45 -3.65 -3.92
CA PHE A 81 -3.72 -3.65 -5.35
C PHE A 81 -4.86 -2.69 -5.75
N HIS A 82 -5.63 -2.20 -4.78
CA HIS A 82 -6.72 -1.24 -4.97
C HIS A 82 -6.29 0.22 -4.76
N PHE A 83 -5.00 0.50 -4.58
CA PHE A 83 -4.54 1.89 -4.57
C PHE A 83 -4.65 2.54 -5.94
N HIS A 84 -4.82 3.87 -5.95
CA HIS A 84 -4.96 4.71 -7.14
C HIS A 84 -3.67 4.89 -7.95
N SER A 85 -2.50 4.48 -7.44
CA SER A 85 -1.23 4.60 -8.14
C SER A 85 -0.28 3.44 -7.86
N THR A 86 0.48 3.01 -8.85
CA THR A 86 1.46 1.92 -8.68
C THR A 86 2.58 2.22 -7.68
N ILE A 87 2.90 3.49 -7.43
CA ILE A 87 4.00 3.88 -6.52
C ILE A 87 3.72 3.62 -5.04
N VAL A 88 2.44 3.41 -4.69
CA VAL A 88 1.98 3.07 -3.34
C VAL A 88 1.56 1.60 -3.23
N MET A 89 1.73 0.80 -4.29
CA MET A 89 1.44 -0.63 -4.27
C MET A 89 2.65 -1.44 -3.73
N ASN A 90 3.05 -1.12 -2.51
CA ASN A 90 4.12 -1.77 -1.77
C ASN A 90 3.75 -1.81 -0.28
N CYS A 91 4.22 -2.83 0.43
CA CYS A 91 4.00 -2.96 1.86
C CYS A 91 5.19 -3.61 2.56
N LEU A 92 5.19 -3.47 3.88
CA LEU A 92 5.99 -4.26 4.79
C LEU A 92 5.06 -5.27 5.47
N THR A 93 5.50 -6.51 5.55
CA THR A 93 4.81 -7.60 6.26
C THR A 93 5.76 -8.21 7.29
N GLY A 94 5.27 -9.12 8.13
CA GLY A 94 6.13 -9.90 9.03
C GLY A 94 7.19 -10.74 8.30
N TYR A 95 7.01 -11.03 7.01
CA TYR A 95 7.95 -11.82 6.21
C TYR A 95 8.99 -10.97 5.46
N GLY A 96 8.70 -9.69 5.20
CA GLY A 96 9.48 -8.94 4.22
C GLY A 96 8.80 -7.72 3.65
N VAL A 97 9.55 -7.03 2.77
CA VAL A 97 9.06 -5.96 1.92
C VAL A 97 8.53 -6.55 0.62
N PHE A 98 7.33 -6.14 0.24
CA PHE A 98 6.71 -6.47 -1.05
C PHE A 98 6.57 -5.22 -1.92
N CYS A 99 6.83 -5.37 -3.22
CA CYS A 99 6.55 -4.36 -4.23
C CYS A 99 5.89 -4.98 -5.45
N ALA A 100 4.66 -4.57 -5.76
CA ALA A 100 3.94 -5.07 -6.92
C ALA A 100 4.54 -4.57 -8.25
N TYR A 101 5.12 -3.37 -8.29
CA TYR A 101 5.68 -2.79 -9.52
C TYR A 101 7.12 -2.34 -9.33
N PRO A 102 8.08 -3.26 -9.13
CA PRO A 102 9.46 -2.90 -8.82
C PRO A 102 10.12 -2.14 -9.97
N ALA A 103 9.90 -2.55 -11.22
CA ALA A 103 10.48 -1.88 -12.38
C ALA A 103 10.05 -0.39 -12.49
N LEU A 104 8.80 -0.07 -12.16
CA LEU A 104 8.33 1.32 -12.11
C LEU A 104 8.85 2.04 -10.86
N THR A 105 8.65 1.43 -9.69
CA THR A 105 8.97 2.01 -8.38
C THR A 105 10.45 2.37 -8.28
N LEU A 106 11.36 1.47 -8.62
CA LEU A 106 12.81 1.68 -8.53
C LEU A 106 13.30 2.74 -9.52
N ASN A 107 12.59 2.96 -10.63
CA ASN A 107 12.88 4.02 -11.60
C ASN A 107 12.16 5.34 -11.29
N ARG A 108 11.57 5.48 -10.09
CA ARG A 108 10.79 6.67 -9.67
C ARG A 108 9.65 7.00 -10.63
N LYS A 109 9.04 5.97 -11.23
CA LYS A 109 7.92 6.09 -12.15
C LYS A 109 6.65 5.55 -11.53
N SER A 110 5.52 6.14 -11.88
CA SER A 110 4.21 5.69 -11.40
C SER A 110 3.17 5.79 -12.49
N ILE A 111 2.14 4.94 -12.39
CA ILE A 111 0.98 4.95 -13.28
C ILE A 111 -0.30 5.05 -12.46
N SER A 112 -1.30 5.78 -12.97
CA SER A 112 -2.65 5.78 -12.44
C SER A 112 -3.28 4.38 -12.53
N ASN A 113 -3.78 3.87 -11.42
CA ASN A 113 -4.68 2.73 -11.43
C ASN A 113 -6.10 3.23 -11.69
N THR A 114 -6.46 3.49 -12.95
CA THR A 114 -7.75 4.10 -13.29
C THR A 114 -8.94 3.19 -12.98
N GLY A 115 -8.70 1.90 -12.77
CA GLY A 115 -9.73 0.93 -12.39
C GLY A 115 -10.40 1.21 -11.05
N VAL A 116 -9.87 2.15 -10.25
CA VAL A 116 -10.42 2.52 -8.93
C VAL A 116 -11.09 3.89 -8.89
N PHE A 117 -11.20 4.61 -10.02
CA PHE A 117 -11.89 5.91 -10.09
C PHE A 117 -13.35 5.76 -10.49
N HIS A 118 -14.23 5.66 -9.49
CA HIS A 118 -15.67 5.51 -9.71
C HIS A 118 -16.47 6.77 -9.36
N THR A 119 -15.85 7.73 -8.67
CA THR A 119 -16.49 8.99 -8.25
C THR A 119 -15.54 10.18 -8.42
N ASP A 120 -16.09 11.39 -8.55
CA ASP A 120 -15.29 12.62 -8.60
C ASP A 120 -14.48 12.85 -7.31
N GLU A 121 -14.99 12.38 -6.18
CA GLU A 121 -14.26 12.42 -4.91
C GLU A 121 -13.03 11.50 -4.95
N SER A 122 -13.18 10.25 -5.42
CA SER A 122 -12.06 9.31 -5.55
C SER A 122 -10.97 9.87 -6.49
N ARG A 123 -11.36 10.54 -7.56
CA ARG A 123 -10.46 11.22 -8.50
C ARG A 123 -9.71 12.37 -7.82
N ARG A 124 -10.40 13.26 -7.11
CA ARG A 124 -9.77 14.38 -6.38
C ARG A 124 -8.77 13.90 -5.32
N ARG A 125 -9.09 12.82 -4.60
CA ARG A 125 -8.16 12.20 -3.63
C ARG A 125 -6.93 11.64 -4.35
N ALA A 126 -7.11 11.00 -5.49
CA ALA A 126 -6.00 10.50 -6.30
C ALA A 126 -5.12 11.65 -6.82
N ASP A 127 -5.69 12.74 -7.32
CA ASP A 127 -4.96 13.92 -7.81
C ASP A 127 -4.10 14.56 -6.71
N THR A 128 -4.65 14.66 -5.49
CA THR A 128 -3.91 15.13 -4.32
C THR A 128 -2.70 14.22 -4.04
N CYS A 129 -2.90 12.91 -4.13
CA CYS A 129 -1.82 11.97 -3.93
C CYS A 129 -0.76 12.01 -5.05
N TYR A 130 -1.18 12.16 -6.31
CA TYR A 130 -0.26 12.33 -7.43
C TYR A 130 0.62 13.56 -7.23
N THR A 131 0.03 14.69 -6.86
CA THR A 131 0.76 15.93 -6.57
C THR A 131 1.79 15.73 -5.47
N LYS A 132 1.42 15.03 -4.38
CA LYS A 132 2.33 14.67 -3.27
C LYS A 132 3.53 13.84 -3.73
N TYR A 133 3.34 12.89 -4.65
CA TYR A 133 4.44 12.06 -5.14
C TYR A 133 5.25 12.72 -6.26
N ILE A 134 4.63 13.53 -7.11
CA ILE A 134 5.32 14.35 -8.11
C ILE A 134 6.27 15.33 -7.43
N SER A 135 5.85 16.01 -6.36
CA SER A 135 6.71 16.92 -5.59
C SER A 135 7.89 16.20 -4.92
N ARG A 136 7.79 14.87 -4.75
CA ARG A 136 8.88 14.00 -4.30
C ARG A 136 9.74 13.48 -5.46
N GLY A 137 9.63 14.04 -6.67
CA GLY A 137 10.41 13.63 -7.83
C GLY A 137 10.04 12.27 -8.40
N ILE A 138 8.76 11.88 -8.30
CA ILE A 138 8.20 10.73 -9.01
C ILE A 138 7.63 11.22 -10.34
N GLU A 139 8.01 10.57 -11.44
CA GLU A 139 7.40 10.81 -12.75
C GLU A 139 6.08 10.04 -12.85
N HIS A 140 4.97 10.77 -12.80
CA HIS A 140 3.63 10.20 -12.87
C HIS A 140 3.05 10.31 -14.28
N GLN A 141 2.45 9.22 -14.77
CA GLN A 141 1.77 9.18 -16.06
C GLN A 141 0.42 8.48 -15.91
N SER A 142 -0.57 8.84 -16.73
CA SER A 142 -1.86 8.14 -16.76
C SER A 142 -1.80 6.78 -17.47
N HIS A 143 -0.84 6.61 -18.38
CA HIS A 143 -0.66 5.39 -19.17
C HIS A 143 0.80 4.98 -19.27
N LEU A 144 1.05 3.67 -19.21
CA LEU A 144 2.39 3.11 -19.21
C LEU A 144 3.19 3.43 -20.49
N ARG A 145 2.51 3.55 -21.64
CA ARG A 145 3.14 3.92 -22.92
C ARG A 145 3.84 5.28 -22.91
N HIS A 146 3.48 6.18 -21.99
CA HIS A 146 4.12 7.49 -21.88
C HIS A 146 5.46 7.42 -21.15
N HIS A 147 5.77 6.30 -20.48
CA HIS A 147 7.13 6.02 -20.02
C HIS A 147 7.88 5.30 -21.14
N GLY A 148 8.82 5.99 -21.80
CA GLY A 148 9.47 5.52 -23.04
C GLY A 148 9.94 4.06 -23.06
N ARG A 149 10.47 3.53 -21.95
CA ARG A 149 10.87 2.11 -21.81
C ARG A 149 9.72 1.12 -22.09
N TRP A 150 8.49 1.53 -21.86
CA TRP A 150 7.28 0.72 -22.03
C TRP A 150 6.37 1.27 -23.13
N ALA A 151 6.90 2.05 -24.08
CA ALA A 151 6.11 2.60 -25.19
C ALA A 151 5.38 1.53 -26.01
N HIS A 152 5.97 0.33 -26.11
CA HIS A 152 5.46 -0.81 -26.89
C HIS A 152 4.88 -1.94 -26.02
N HIS A 153 4.56 -1.65 -24.75
CA HIS A 153 3.99 -2.67 -23.87
C HIS A 153 2.63 -3.17 -24.38
N GLN A 154 2.29 -4.42 -24.10
CA GLN A 154 0.96 -4.97 -24.36
C GLN A 154 0.06 -4.80 -23.14
N CYS A 155 -0.95 -3.93 -23.26
CA CYS A 155 -1.93 -3.71 -22.19
C CYS A 155 -2.62 -5.01 -21.77
N GLY A 156 -2.76 -5.22 -20.45
CA GLY A 156 -3.43 -6.39 -19.88
C GLY A 156 -2.62 -7.68 -19.93
N THR A 157 -1.43 -7.66 -20.55
CA THR A 157 -0.53 -8.82 -20.64
C THR A 157 0.77 -8.55 -19.91
N ASP A 158 1.41 -7.40 -20.17
CA ASP A 158 2.69 -7.07 -19.55
C ASP A 158 2.53 -6.83 -18.06
N LYS A 159 3.37 -7.45 -17.23
CA LYS A 159 3.27 -7.36 -15.77
C LYS A 159 3.50 -5.93 -15.25
N SER A 160 4.25 -5.09 -15.96
CA SER A 160 4.38 -3.66 -15.63
C SER A 160 3.11 -2.85 -15.91
N CYS A 161 2.17 -3.37 -16.71
CA CYS A 161 0.92 -2.70 -17.06
C CYS A 161 -0.10 -2.82 -15.92
N PRO A 162 -0.67 -1.71 -15.41
CA PRO A 162 -1.68 -1.77 -14.35
C PRO A 162 -3.03 -2.34 -14.79
N ALA A 163 -3.26 -2.49 -16.09
CA ALA A 163 -4.44 -3.18 -16.63
C ALA A 163 -4.31 -4.72 -16.58
N THR A 164 -3.10 -5.24 -16.29
CA THR A 164 -2.86 -6.67 -16.13
C THR A 164 -3.31 -7.11 -14.74
N ILE A 165 -4.06 -8.21 -14.66
CA ILE A 165 -4.42 -8.80 -13.36
C ILE A 165 -3.12 -9.16 -12.63
N ARG A 166 -2.94 -8.57 -11.45
CA ARG A 166 -1.77 -8.78 -10.61
C ARG A 166 -2.09 -9.71 -9.45
N SER A 167 -1.06 -10.40 -8.99
CA SER A 167 -1.09 -11.17 -7.75
C SER A 167 0.21 -10.96 -6.98
N MET A 168 0.19 -11.29 -5.68
CA MET A 168 1.40 -11.30 -4.85
C MET A 168 2.43 -12.35 -5.28
N HIS A 169 2.03 -13.30 -6.13
CA HIS A 169 2.86 -14.40 -6.65
C HIS A 169 3.32 -14.15 -8.09
N ASP A 170 3.09 -12.96 -8.66
CA ASP A 170 3.64 -12.64 -9.97
C ASP A 170 5.18 -12.67 -9.94
N GLU A 171 5.79 -13.30 -10.95
CA GLU A 171 7.25 -13.38 -11.12
C GLU A 171 7.94 -12.00 -11.18
N GLU A 172 7.21 -10.98 -11.62
CA GLU A 172 7.68 -9.61 -11.80
C GLU A 172 7.40 -8.72 -10.57
N SER A 173 6.88 -9.29 -9.48
CA SER A 173 6.84 -8.64 -8.18
C SER A 173 8.18 -8.82 -7.45
N LEU A 174 8.51 -7.89 -6.56
CA LEU A 174 9.72 -7.99 -5.73
C LEU A 174 9.34 -8.33 -4.29
N TRP A 175 9.96 -9.39 -3.77
CA TRP A 175 9.98 -9.74 -2.35
C TRP A 175 11.40 -9.63 -1.81
N ILE A 176 11.56 -8.89 -0.72
CA ILE A 176 12.81 -8.84 0.05
C ILE A 176 12.47 -9.36 1.44
N GLY A 177 12.89 -10.59 1.74
CA GLY A 177 12.68 -11.20 3.05
C GLY A 177 13.39 -10.43 4.15
N LEU A 178 12.77 -10.32 5.33
CA LEU A 178 13.50 -9.89 6.51
C LEU A 178 14.54 -10.96 6.86
N PRO A 179 15.77 -10.58 7.24
CA PRO A 179 16.74 -11.55 7.71
C PRO A 179 16.12 -12.30 8.90
N SER A 180 16.22 -13.63 8.89
CA SER A 180 15.78 -14.45 10.02
C SER A 180 16.42 -13.89 11.29
N VAL A 181 15.61 -13.34 12.19
CA VAL A 181 16.08 -12.97 13.51
C VAL A 181 16.42 -14.29 14.19
N ARG A 182 17.71 -14.65 14.20
CA ARG A 182 18.20 -15.82 14.94
C ARG A 182 17.85 -15.59 16.41
N GLY A 183 16.75 -16.17 16.88
CA GLY A 183 16.29 -15.98 18.25
C GLY A 183 14.79 -16.20 18.51
N LEU A 184 13.93 -16.21 17.49
CA LEU A 184 12.51 -16.58 17.67
C LEU A 184 12.16 -17.72 16.72
N HIS A 185 11.56 -18.76 17.30
CA HIS A 185 11.42 -20.12 16.80
C HIS A 185 11.19 -20.29 15.28
N SER A 186 11.96 -21.20 14.70
CA SER A 186 11.76 -21.80 13.39
C SER A 186 10.37 -22.40 13.28
N TYR A 187 9.51 -21.77 12.49
CA TYR A 187 8.44 -22.50 11.82
C TYR A 187 8.91 -22.78 10.40
N ASP A 188 9.14 -24.05 10.12
CA ASP A 188 9.37 -24.56 8.77
C ASP A 188 8.16 -24.22 7.90
N VAL A 189 8.39 -23.51 6.81
CA VAL A 189 7.37 -23.21 5.81
C VAL A 189 7.57 -24.16 4.63
N PHE A 190 6.47 -24.83 4.25
CA PHE A 190 6.33 -25.72 3.10
C PHE A 190 6.50 -24.99 1.76
#